data_AF-A0A843S436-F1
#
_entry.id   AF-A0A843S436-F1
#
_cell.length_a   1.000
_cell.length_b   1.000
_cell.length_c   1.000
_cell.angle_alpha   90.00
_cell.angle_beta   90.00
_cell.angle_gamma   90.00
#
_symmetry.space_group_name_H-M   'P 1'
#
loop_
_entity.id
_entity.type
_entity.pdbx_description
1 polymer ?
#
loop_
_entity_poly.entity_id
_entity_poly.type
_entity_poly.pdbx_seq_one_letter_code
_entity_poly.pdbx_strand_id
1 'polypeptide(L)'
;MQRRSTSSTSRATLSTNTWSRYAPATINLRLAAVRRVAYEAADAGLLSRELAAGTRRVKGVRRIGVRLGNWLTPEQGRRLLDRATPSTRREMRDHAMVAMLIGCGLRRAELLALSLESIQQREEHWVIVDLVGKGGHGRTVPVPTWVKTTLDAWTAAADITHGPVFRAINKAGRVWGDGMSPKVLWDVVRAATTRA
;
A
#
# COMPACT_ATOMS: atom_id res chain seq x y z
N MET A 1 52.04 9.70 49.96
CA MET A 1 51.77 8.56 49.06
C MET A 1 50.33 8.69 48.55
N GLN A 2 50.18 9.29 47.36
CA GLN A 2 48.90 9.63 46.71
C GLN A 2 48.51 8.58 45.66
N ARG A 3 47.22 8.59 45.27
CA ARG A 3 46.55 7.94 44.10
C ARG A 3 45.79 6.64 44.47
N ARG A 4 44.54 6.39 44.06
CA ARG A 4 43.67 6.98 43.01
C ARG A 4 42.20 6.81 43.39
N SER A 5 41.43 7.84 43.07
CA SER A 5 39.99 7.84 42.87
C SER A 5 39.56 6.85 41.78
N THR A 6 38.53 6.04 42.04
CA THR A 6 37.77 5.36 41.00
C THR A 6 36.61 6.25 40.57
N SER A 7 36.90 7.04 39.54
CA SER A 7 35.95 7.89 38.83
C SER A 7 35.00 7.05 37.99
N SER A 8 33.69 7.33 38.14
CA SER A 8 32.63 7.30 37.13
C SER A 8 32.73 6.32 35.96
N THR A 9 31.80 5.36 35.91
CA THR A 9 31.21 4.93 34.63
C THR A 9 29.70 5.04 34.74
N SER A 10 29.23 6.29 34.73
CA SER A 10 27.87 6.63 34.37
C SER A 10 27.63 6.11 32.95
N ARG A 11 26.93 4.99 32.81
CA ARG A 11 26.29 4.62 31.53
C ARG A 11 25.37 5.78 31.18
N ALA A 12 25.82 6.62 30.27
CA ALA A 12 25.01 7.69 29.70
C ALA A 12 23.81 7.03 29.02
N THR A 13 22.69 7.02 29.74
CA THR A 13 21.35 6.90 29.20
C THR A 13 21.23 8.05 28.21
N LEU A 14 21.57 7.80 26.94
CA LEU A 14 21.25 8.72 25.86
C LEU A 14 19.72 8.82 25.83
N SER A 15 19.25 9.86 26.49
CA SER A 15 17.90 10.40 26.55
C SER A 15 17.00 9.90 25.41
N THR A 16 16.28 8.81 25.67
CA THR A 16 15.21 8.29 24.82
C THR A 16 13.89 8.99 25.14
N ASN A 17 13.88 10.32 25.31
CA ASN A 17 12.64 11.06 25.63
C ASN A 17 11.97 11.70 24.41
N THR A 18 12.65 11.81 23.25
CA THR A 18 12.06 12.40 22.04
C THR A 18 11.37 11.38 21.12
N TRP A 19 11.76 10.11 21.23
CA TRP A 19 11.28 9.00 20.38
C TRP A 19 10.18 8.16 21.02
N SER A 20 9.98 8.24 22.34
CA SER A 20 9.00 7.43 23.09
C SER A 20 7.55 7.63 22.63
N ARG A 21 7.25 8.80 22.04
CA ARG A 21 5.95 9.18 21.48
C ARG A 21 5.63 8.59 20.09
N TYR A 22 6.58 7.90 19.44
CA TYR A 22 6.37 7.35 18.11
C TYR A 22 6.23 5.83 18.12
N ALA A 23 5.36 5.31 17.27
CA ALA A 23 5.26 3.87 17.05
C ALA A 23 6.63 3.30 16.57
N PRO A 24 6.99 2.05 16.94
CA PRO A 24 8.26 1.44 16.53
C PRO A 24 8.51 1.44 15.02
N ALA A 25 7.45 1.31 14.21
CA ALA A 25 7.53 1.40 12.76
C ALA A 25 7.99 2.80 12.29
N THR A 26 7.48 3.86 12.91
CA THR A 26 7.85 5.25 12.62
C THR A 26 9.29 5.54 13.01
N ILE A 27 9.73 5.04 14.16
CA ILE A 27 11.13 5.18 14.61
C ILE A 27 12.07 4.49 13.62
N ASN A 28 11.77 3.24 13.26
CA ASN A 28 12.60 2.47 12.33
C ASN A 28 12.61 3.05 10.92
N LEU A 29 11.48 3.61 10.44
CA LEU A 29 11.42 4.32 9.16
C LEU A 29 12.33 5.56 9.15
N ARG A 30 12.27 6.38 10.22
CA ARG A 30 13.13 7.56 10.35
C ARG A 30 14.61 7.19 10.48
N LEU A 31 14.93 6.14 11.24
CA LEU A 31 16.30 5.61 11.31
C LEU A 31 16.80 5.13 9.94
N ALA A 32 15.95 4.49 9.15
CA ALA A 32 16.31 4.07 7.78
C ALA A 32 16.63 5.28 6.89
N ALA A 33 15.85 6.35 6.98
CA ALA A 33 16.11 7.60 6.25
C ALA A 33 17.45 8.23 6.65
N VAL A 34 17.70 8.37 7.96
CA VAL A 34 18.98 8.93 8.48
C VAL A 34 20.17 8.10 7.99
N ARG A 35 20.09 6.78 8.08
CA ARG A 35 21.15 5.89 7.58
C ARG A 35 21.37 6.10 6.09
N ARG A 36 20.31 6.16 5.28
CA ARG A 36 20.44 6.37 3.83
C ARG A 36 21.15 7.69 3.53
N VAL A 37 20.75 8.79 4.16
CA VAL A 37 21.40 10.10 3.98
C VAL A 37 22.88 10.05 4.39
N ALA A 38 23.22 9.39 5.49
CA ALA A 38 24.61 9.26 5.93
C ALA A 38 25.48 8.46 4.94
N TYR A 39 24.93 7.40 4.32
CA TYR A 39 25.64 6.65 3.28
C TYR A 39 25.85 7.49 2.02
N GLU A 40 24.80 8.16 1.51
CA GLU A 40 24.91 9.04 0.34
C GLU A 40 25.91 10.18 0.58
N ALA A 41 25.89 10.78 1.78
CA ALA A 41 26.86 11.82 2.15
C ALA A 41 28.29 11.28 2.20
N ALA A 42 28.50 10.03 2.62
CA ALA A 42 29.82 9.43 2.62
C ALA A 42 30.32 9.06 1.22
N ASP A 43 29.41 8.59 0.35
CA ASP A 43 29.73 8.32 -1.06
C ASP A 43 30.04 9.62 -1.82
N ALA A 44 29.38 10.73 -1.46
CA ALA A 44 29.68 12.07 -1.97
C ALA A 44 30.90 12.74 -1.31
N GLY A 45 31.57 12.09 -0.35
CA GLY A 45 32.75 12.63 0.34
C GLY A 45 32.46 13.72 1.39
N LEU A 46 31.19 14.00 1.70
CA LEU A 46 30.74 14.99 2.67
C LEU A 46 30.76 14.46 4.12
N LEU A 47 30.83 13.15 4.30
CA LEU A 47 30.89 12.48 5.59
C LEU A 47 31.94 11.36 5.56
N SER A 48 32.66 11.12 6.65
CA SER A 48 33.59 9.99 6.68
C SER A 48 32.83 8.66 6.64
N ARG A 49 33.39 7.67 5.94
CA ARG A 49 32.82 6.31 5.87
C ARG A 49 32.68 5.67 7.25
N GLU A 50 33.57 6.00 8.18
CA GLU A 50 33.50 5.53 9.56
C GLU A 50 32.28 6.08 10.31
N LEU A 51 32.00 7.37 10.19
CA LEU A 51 30.82 8.00 10.80
C LEU A 51 29.54 7.45 10.18
N ALA A 52 29.49 7.27 8.86
CA ALA A 52 28.37 6.63 8.18
C ALA A 52 28.14 5.20 8.68
N ALA A 53 29.21 4.40 8.83
CA ALA A 53 29.13 3.04 9.39
C ALA A 53 28.65 3.05 10.86
N GLY A 54 29.02 4.08 11.64
CA GLY A 54 28.56 4.30 13.00
C GLY A 54 27.04 4.35 13.14
N THR A 55 26.33 4.89 12.14
CA THR A 55 24.85 4.96 12.14
C THR A 55 24.17 3.59 12.16
N ARG A 56 24.85 2.53 11.72
CA ARG A 56 24.35 1.14 11.75
C ARG A 56 24.38 0.56 13.17
N ARG A 57 25.23 1.09 14.06
CA ARG A 57 25.32 0.65 15.47
C ARG A 57 24.11 1.07 16.28
N VAL A 58 23.42 2.14 15.88
CA VAL A 58 22.14 2.55 16.46
C VAL A 58 21.09 1.51 16.10
N LYS A 59 20.72 0.64 17.04
CA LYS A 59 19.74 -0.42 16.80
C LYS A 59 18.34 0.18 16.63
N GLY A 60 17.59 -0.38 15.69
CA GLY A 60 16.16 -0.09 15.58
C GLY A 60 15.40 -0.61 16.79
N VAL A 61 14.19 -0.08 16.99
CA VAL A 61 13.30 -0.58 18.04
C VAL A 61 12.76 -1.94 17.61
N ARG A 62 12.88 -2.94 18.50
CA ARG A 62 12.40 -4.29 18.24
C ARG A 62 10.91 -4.26 17.95
N ARG A 63 10.52 -4.75 16.79
CA ARG A 63 9.11 -4.99 16.43
C ARG A 63 8.84 -6.47 16.64
N ILE A 64 8.16 -6.82 17.71
CA ILE A 64 7.50 -8.12 17.80
C ILE A 64 6.30 -8.02 16.85
N GLY A 65 6.21 -8.92 15.87
CA GLY A 65 5.17 -8.89 14.86
C GLY A 65 3.79 -9.01 15.50
N VAL A 66 3.13 -7.89 15.74
CA VAL A 66 1.70 -7.90 16.08
C VAL A 66 0.98 -8.32 14.80
N ARG A 67 0.25 -9.44 14.84
CA ARG A 67 -0.73 -9.79 13.80
C ARG A 67 -1.62 -8.57 13.63
N LEU A 68 -1.64 -7.97 12.44
CA LEU A 68 -2.55 -6.87 12.14
C LEU A 68 -3.97 -7.32 12.55
N GLY A 69 -4.61 -6.65 13.51
CA GLY A 69 -5.93 -7.05 14.02
C GLY A 69 -7.10 -6.77 13.07
N ASN A 70 -6.81 -6.44 11.81
CA ASN A 70 -7.78 -5.89 10.85
C ASN A 70 -7.93 -6.79 9.61
N TRP A 71 -7.88 -8.11 9.78
CA TRP A 71 -8.26 -9.02 8.69
C TRP A 71 -9.78 -9.08 8.62
N LEU A 72 -10.31 -9.02 7.41
CA LEU A 72 -11.73 -9.23 7.19
C LEU A 72 -12.04 -10.72 7.36
N THR A 73 -13.10 -11.03 8.10
CA THR A 73 -13.74 -12.36 7.98
C THR A 73 -14.42 -12.47 6.62
N PRO A 74 -14.70 -13.69 6.12
CA PRO A 74 -15.46 -13.88 4.90
C PRO A 74 -16.80 -13.13 4.88
N GLU A 75 -17.50 -13.11 6.02
CA GLU A 75 -18.78 -12.41 6.19
C GLU A 75 -18.60 -10.89 6.13
N GLN A 76 -17.53 -10.35 6.71
CA GLN A 76 -17.21 -8.92 6.59
C GLN A 76 -16.86 -8.56 5.14
N GLY A 77 -16.09 -9.41 4.46
CA GLY A 77 -15.79 -9.25 3.04
C GLY A 77 -17.05 -9.26 2.17
N ARG A 78 -17.98 -10.18 2.46
CA ARG A 78 -19.26 -10.26 1.77
C ARG A 78 -20.10 -9.01 1.99
N ARG A 79 -20.20 -8.51 3.23
CA ARG A 79 -20.95 -7.28 3.54
C ARG A 79 -20.39 -6.04 2.83
N LEU A 80 -19.07 -5.95 2.63
CA LEU A 80 -18.48 -4.86 1.84
C LEU A 80 -18.88 -4.89 0.36
N LEU A 81 -19.22 -6.07 -0.15
CA LEU A 81 -19.67 -6.29 -1.52
C LEU A 81 -21.20 -6.27 -1.63
N ASP A 82 -21.91 -6.51 -0.53
CA ASP A 82 -23.36 -6.61 -0.49
C ASP A 82 -23.98 -5.21 -0.62
N ARG A 83 -24.50 -4.93 -1.80
CA ARG A 83 -25.14 -3.66 -2.13
C ARG A 83 -26.28 -3.89 -3.09
N ALA A 84 -27.28 -3.01 -3.00
CA ALA A 84 -28.28 -2.88 -4.03
C ALA A 84 -27.61 -2.67 -5.40
N THR A 85 -28.28 -3.15 -6.45
CA THR A 85 -27.78 -3.15 -7.83
C THR A 85 -27.21 -1.77 -8.17
N PRO A 86 -25.90 -1.69 -8.54
CA PRO A 86 -25.29 -0.47 -9.04
C PRO A 86 -26.17 0.27 -10.05
N SER A 87 -26.52 1.53 -9.78
CA SER A 87 -27.40 2.30 -10.68
C SER A 87 -26.66 3.43 -11.40
N THR A 88 -25.63 4.00 -10.76
CA THR A 88 -24.80 5.05 -11.37
C THR A 88 -23.42 4.53 -11.80
N ARG A 89 -22.80 5.17 -12.79
CA ARG A 89 -21.41 4.91 -13.19
C ARG A 89 -20.44 4.94 -12.01
N ARG A 90 -20.62 5.91 -11.09
CA ARG A 90 -19.79 6.03 -9.88
C ARG A 90 -19.95 4.81 -8.98
N GLU A 91 -21.19 4.43 -8.72
CA GLU A 91 -21.49 3.24 -7.96
C GLU A 91 -20.89 2.00 -8.63
N MET A 92 -21.08 1.79 -9.93
CA MET A 92 -20.51 0.64 -10.67
C MET A 92 -18.99 0.57 -10.53
N ARG A 93 -18.30 1.69 -10.76
CA ARG A 93 -16.85 1.81 -10.55
C ARG A 93 -16.46 1.40 -9.13
N ASP A 94 -17.10 2.00 -8.14
CA ASP A 94 -16.79 1.80 -6.74
C ASP A 94 -17.03 0.34 -6.33
N HIS A 95 -18.03 -0.34 -6.91
CA HIS A 95 -18.25 -1.78 -6.72
C HIS A 95 -17.09 -2.59 -7.28
N ALA A 96 -16.73 -2.33 -8.54
CA ALA A 96 -15.66 -3.03 -9.22
C ALA A 96 -14.31 -2.85 -8.52
N MET A 97 -14.03 -1.66 -7.99
CA MET A 97 -12.83 -1.41 -7.18
C MET A 97 -12.79 -2.30 -5.94
N VAL A 98 -13.89 -2.37 -5.17
CA VAL A 98 -13.94 -3.20 -3.96
C VAL A 98 -13.90 -4.69 -4.31
N ALA A 99 -14.60 -5.12 -5.37
CA ALA A 99 -14.56 -6.49 -5.87
C ALA A 99 -13.15 -6.94 -6.26
N MET A 100 -12.40 -6.10 -6.99
CA MET A 100 -11.03 -6.40 -7.37
C MET A 100 -10.08 -6.45 -6.15
N LEU A 101 -10.25 -5.56 -5.17
CA LEU A 101 -9.44 -5.57 -3.94
C LEU A 101 -9.67 -6.85 -3.12
N ILE A 102 -10.93 -7.26 -2.95
CA ILE A 102 -11.28 -8.43 -2.13
C ILE A 102 -11.03 -9.74 -2.90
N GLY A 103 -11.49 -9.82 -4.14
CA GLY A 103 -11.45 -11.05 -4.93
C GLY A 103 -10.10 -11.36 -5.55
N CYS A 104 -9.31 -10.33 -5.90
CA CYS A 104 -7.99 -10.52 -6.51
C CYS A 104 -6.83 -10.16 -5.55
N GLY A 105 -7.11 -9.61 -4.36
CA GLY A 105 -6.09 -9.26 -3.38
C GLY A 105 -5.09 -8.20 -3.85
N LEU A 106 -5.52 -7.33 -4.77
CA LEU A 106 -4.66 -6.30 -5.36
C LEU A 106 -4.29 -5.25 -4.31
N ARG A 107 -3.06 -4.75 -4.38
CA ARG A 107 -2.67 -3.53 -3.65
C ARG A 107 -3.31 -2.32 -4.32
N ARG A 108 -3.51 -1.25 -3.54
CA ARG A 108 -4.02 0.02 -4.06
C ARG A 108 -3.29 0.52 -5.32
N ALA A 109 -1.96 0.47 -5.33
CA ALA A 109 -1.18 0.93 -6.48
C ALA A 109 -1.37 0.01 -7.70
N GLU A 110 -1.45 -1.30 -7.48
CA GLU A 110 -1.69 -2.32 -8.51
C GLU A 110 -3.07 -2.11 -9.16
N LEU A 111 -4.11 -1.89 -8.35
CA LEU A 111 -5.46 -1.61 -8.85
C LEU A 111 -5.52 -0.33 -9.71
N LEU A 112 -4.85 0.74 -9.27
CA LEU A 112 -4.87 2.03 -9.95
C LEU A 112 -4.04 2.05 -11.24
N ALA A 113 -3.07 1.14 -11.38
CA ALA A 113 -2.27 0.96 -12.58
C ALA A 113 -2.82 -0.13 -13.52
N LEU A 114 -3.94 -0.77 -13.16
CA LEU A 114 -4.51 -1.88 -13.92
C LEU A 114 -4.98 -1.41 -15.30
N SER A 115 -4.51 -2.10 -16.34
CA SER A 115 -4.93 -1.86 -17.73
C SER A 115 -5.79 -3.01 -18.24
N LEU A 116 -6.70 -2.73 -19.18
CA LEU A 116 -7.55 -3.76 -19.77
C LEU A 116 -6.73 -4.84 -20.49
N GLU A 117 -5.62 -4.47 -21.11
CA GLU A 117 -4.72 -5.37 -21.84
C GLU A 117 -4.05 -6.41 -20.93
N SER A 118 -3.88 -6.07 -19.64
CA SER A 118 -3.34 -6.99 -18.65
C SER A 118 -4.36 -8.06 -18.22
N ILE A 119 -5.65 -7.85 -18.48
CA ILE A 119 -6.71 -8.80 -18.13
C ILE A 119 -6.95 -9.72 -19.33
N GLN A 120 -6.58 -10.98 -19.19
CA GLN A 120 -6.58 -11.94 -20.28
C GLN A 120 -7.27 -13.23 -19.86
N GLN A 121 -7.78 -13.97 -20.84
CA GLN A 121 -8.25 -15.33 -20.62
C GLN A 121 -7.13 -16.31 -20.98
N ARG A 122 -6.81 -17.22 -20.06
CA ARG A 122 -5.80 -18.27 -20.18
C ARG A 122 -6.42 -19.57 -19.71
N GLU A 123 -6.43 -20.60 -20.56
CA GLU A 123 -7.00 -21.91 -20.22
C GLU A 123 -8.43 -21.78 -19.63
N GLU A 124 -9.28 -20.98 -20.30
CA GLU A 124 -10.65 -20.65 -19.89
C GLU A 124 -10.78 -19.79 -18.61
N HIS A 125 -9.70 -19.54 -17.87
CA HIS A 125 -9.69 -18.71 -16.68
C HIS A 125 -9.26 -17.26 -16.96
N TRP A 126 -9.93 -16.30 -16.33
CA TRP A 126 -9.51 -14.90 -16.37
C TRP A 126 -8.34 -14.66 -15.43
N VAL A 127 -7.33 -13.93 -15.89
CA VAL A 127 -6.13 -13.60 -15.14
C VAL A 127 -5.67 -12.17 -15.42
N ILE A 128 -5.02 -11.55 -14.43
CA ILE A 128 -4.20 -10.34 -14.61
C ILE A 128 -2.76 -10.81 -14.79
N VAL A 129 -2.20 -10.63 -15.98
CA VAL A 129 -0.82 -11.03 -16.28
C VAL A 129 0.17 -9.97 -15.83
N ASP A 130 1.41 -10.39 -15.56
CA ASP A 130 2.57 -9.53 -15.34
C ASP A 130 2.36 -8.41 -14.30
N LEU A 131 1.57 -8.67 -13.25
CA LEU A 131 1.32 -7.69 -12.21
C LEU A 131 2.61 -7.43 -11.43
N VAL A 132 3.23 -6.28 -11.67
CA VAL A 132 4.51 -5.91 -11.06
C VAL A 132 4.32 -5.46 -9.61
N GLY A 133 4.81 -6.28 -8.70
CA GLY A 133 4.81 -6.00 -7.27
C GLY A 133 6.04 -5.19 -6.81
N LYS A 134 6.12 -4.99 -5.49
CA LYS A 134 7.29 -4.36 -4.86
C LYS A 134 8.56 -5.15 -5.20
N GLY A 135 9.58 -4.45 -5.68
CA GLY A 135 10.87 -5.04 -6.05
C GLY A 135 10.97 -5.48 -7.51
N GLY A 136 9.96 -5.20 -8.35
CA GLY A 136 10.00 -5.50 -9.78
C GLY A 136 9.61 -6.94 -10.14
N HIS A 137 9.19 -7.76 -9.16
CA HIS A 137 8.73 -9.11 -9.42
C HIS A 137 7.29 -9.11 -9.95
N GLY A 138 7.10 -9.60 -11.17
CA GLY A 138 5.79 -9.85 -11.77
C GLY A 138 5.15 -11.12 -11.21
N ARG A 139 3.82 -11.15 -11.16
CA ARG A 139 3.03 -12.34 -10.87
C ARG A 139 1.72 -12.32 -11.67
N THR A 140 1.20 -13.50 -11.98
CA THR A 140 -0.15 -13.65 -12.53
C THR A 140 -1.16 -13.79 -11.40
N VAL A 141 -2.27 -13.06 -11.47
CA VAL A 141 -3.33 -13.08 -10.45
C VAL A 141 -4.62 -13.60 -11.08
N PRO A 142 -5.24 -14.68 -10.56
CA PRO A 142 -6.51 -15.16 -11.08
C PRO A 142 -7.64 -14.17 -10.76
N VAL A 143 -8.55 -13.98 -11.71
CA VAL A 143 -9.74 -13.14 -11.59
C VAL A 143 -10.96 -14.05 -11.51
N PRO A 144 -11.60 -14.18 -10.33
CA PRO A 144 -12.82 -14.97 -10.20
C PRO A 144 -13.93 -14.45 -11.12
N THR A 145 -14.79 -15.35 -11.63
CA THR A 145 -15.87 -15.00 -12.56
C THR A 145 -16.76 -13.87 -12.04
N TRP A 146 -17.15 -13.91 -10.75
CA TRP A 146 -17.98 -12.86 -10.16
C TRP A 146 -17.29 -11.48 -10.14
N VAL A 147 -15.96 -11.43 -9.99
CA VAL A 147 -15.18 -10.19 -10.08
C VAL A 147 -15.18 -9.70 -11.52
N LYS A 148 -14.96 -10.61 -12.49
CA LYS A 148 -14.95 -10.28 -13.91
C LYS A 148 -16.31 -9.75 -14.37
N THR A 149 -17.41 -10.36 -13.97
CA THR A 149 -18.77 -9.86 -14.27
C THR A 149 -18.98 -8.43 -13.74
N THR A 150 -18.55 -8.15 -12.51
CA THR A 150 -18.64 -6.79 -11.94
C THR A 150 -17.76 -5.80 -12.69
N LEU A 151 -16.57 -6.24 -13.12
CA LEU A 151 -15.64 -5.42 -13.88
C LEU A 151 -16.17 -5.09 -15.28
N ASP A 152 -16.80 -6.06 -15.94
CA ASP A 152 -17.41 -5.92 -17.26
C ASP A 152 -18.59 -4.96 -17.22
N ALA A 153 -19.44 -5.05 -16.19
CA ALA A 153 -20.52 -4.10 -15.99
C ALA A 153 -20.00 -2.65 -15.86
N TRP A 154 -18.90 -2.44 -15.14
CA TRP A 154 -18.27 -1.13 -15.04
C TRP A 154 -17.68 -0.66 -16.36
N THR A 155 -16.85 -1.47 -17.01
CA THR A 155 -16.13 -1.08 -18.23
C THR A 155 -17.09 -0.82 -19.39
N ALA A 156 -18.17 -1.60 -19.50
CA ALA A 156 -19.26 -1.36 -20.45
C ALA A 156 -19.98 -0.03 -20.15
N ALA A 157 -20.39 0.21 -18.90
CA ALA A 157 -21.08 1.46 -18.54
C ALA A 157 -20.21 2.71 -18.71
N ALA A 158 -18.89 2.55 -18.66
CA ALA A 158 -17.89 3.61 -18.77
C ALA A 158 -17.32 3.78 -20.19
N ASP A 159 -17.75 2.96 -21.15
CA ASP A 159 -17.24 2.94 -22.53
C ASP A 159 -15.71 2.77 -22.60
N ILE A 160 -15.14 1.95 -21.72
CA ILE A 160 -13.69 1.70 -21.63
C ILE A 160 -13.36 0.48 -22.48
N THR A 161 -12.62 0.69 -23.57
CA THR A 161 -12.23 -0.39 -24.51
C THR A 161 -10.73 -0.70 -24.47
N HIS A 162 -9.90 0.19 -23.91
CA HIS A 162 -8.45 0.03 -23.80
C HIS A 162 -7.89 0.87 -22.63
N GLY A 163 -6.64 0.62 -22.27
CA GLY A 163 -5.87 1.39 -21.31
C GLY A 163 -6.35 1.22 -19.87
N PRO A 164 -6.17 2.27 -19.02
CA PRO A 164 -6.48 2.20 -17.60
C PRO A 164 -7.95 1.88 -17.31
N VAL A 165 -8.17 0.86 -16.50
CA VAL A 165 -9.48 0.31 -16.14
C VAL A 165 -10.28 1.26 -15.25
N PHE A 166 -9.61 1.93 -14.32
CA PHE A 166 -10.24 2.83 -13.35
C PHE A 166 -9.87 4.28 -13.62
N ARG A 167 -10.89 5.07 -13.98
CA ARG A 167 -10.76 6.47 -14.38
C ARG A 167 -11.54 7.40 -13.47
N ALA A 168 -11.19 8.68 -13.48
CA ALA A 168 -11.91 9.68 -12.73
C ALA A 168 -13.32 9.88 -13.29
N ILE A 169 -14.27 10.27 -12.42
CA ILE A 169 -15.63 10.62 -12.80
C ILE A 169 -15.87 12.03 -12.28
N ASN A 170 -16.28 12.94 -13.16
CA ASN A 170 -16.56 14.32 -12.77
C ASN A 170 -17.90 14.46 -12.02
N LYS A 171 -18.25 15.67 -11.59
CA LYS A 171 -19.52 15.94 -10.88
C LYS A 171 -20.75 15.64 -11.73
N ALA A 172 -20.66 15.77 -13.06
CA ALA A 172 -21.72 15.48 -14.01
C ALA A 172 -21.84 13.97 -14.35
N GLY A 173 -21.07 13.09 -13.70
CA GLY A 173 -21.15 11.64 -13.94
C GLY A 173 -20.42 11.17 -15.21
N ARG A 174 -19.64 12.04 -15.86
CA ARG A 174 -18.83 11.69 -17.04
C ARG A 174 -17.48 11.12 -16.61
N VAL A 175 -17.11 10.00 -17.21
CA VAL A 175 -15.80 9.37 -17.08
C VAL A 175 -14.78 10.19 -17.86
N TRP A 176 -13.61 10.47 -17.28
CA TRP A 176 -12.57 11.28 -17.91
C TRP A 176 -11.16 10.94 -17.38
N GLY A 177 -10.16 11.24 -18.22
CA GLY A 177 -8.74 11.03 -17.93
C GLY A 177 -8.30 9.56 -17.88
N ASP A 178 -7.02 9.36 -17.65
CA ASP A 178 -6.34 8.05 -17.73
C ASP A 178 -5.97 7.49 -16.35
N GLY A 179 -6.70 7.92 -15.30
CA GLY A 179 -6.46 7.42 -13.96
C GLY A 179 -7.24 8.16 -12.90
N MET A 180 -6.95 7.83 -11.65
CA MET A 180 -7.55 8.48 -10.48
C MET A 180 -6.57 8.52 -9.31
N SER A 181 -6.78 9.47 -8.40
CA SER A 181 -5.89 9.62 -7.26
C SER A 181 -6.08 8.47 -6.25
N PRO A 182 -5.00 8.05 -5.54
CA PRO A 182 -5.10 7.07 -4.47
C PRO A 182 -6.03 7.46 -3.32
N LYS A 183 -6.35 8.75 -3.20
CA LYS A 183 -7.32 9.26 -2.22
C LYS A 183 -8.73 8.82 -2.55
N VAL A 184 -9.12 8.85 -3.83
CA VAL A 184 -10.47 8.44 -4.22
C VAL A 184 -10.71 6.97 -3.87
N LEU A 185 -9.73 6.08 -4.11
CA LEU A 185 -9.89 4.67 -3.69
C LEU A 185 -10.06 4.54 -2.16
N TRP A 186 -9.35 5.34 -1.37
CA TRP A 186 -9.55 5.33 0.08
C TRP A 186 -10.96 5.79 0.47
N ASP A 187 -11.46 6.85 -0.17
CA ASP A 187 -12.82 7.35 0.05
C ASP A 187 -13.87 6.29 -0.33
N VAL A 188 -13.64 5.54 -1.43
CA VAL A 188 -14.49 4.41 -1.87
C VAL A 188 -14.52 3.29 -0.84
N VAL A 189 -13.35 2.82 -0.39
CA VAL A 189 -13.26 1.75 0.61
C VAL A 189 -13.89 2.20 1.94
N ARG A 190 -13.62 3.44 2.37
CA ARG A 190 -14.25 3.99 3.58
C ARG A 190 -15.76 4.03 3.46
N ALA A 191 -16.30 4.53 2.35
CA ALA A 191 -17.74 4.56 2.13
C ALA A 191 -18.35 3.15 2.11
N ALA A 192 -17.65 2.16 1.55
CA ALA A 192 -18.08 0.76 1.61
C ALA A 192 -18.12 0.23 3.06
N THR A 193 -17.10 0.53 3.87
CA THR A 193 -17.07 0.11 5.28
C THR A 193 -18.14 0.76 6.15
N THR A 194 -18.59 1.98 5.82
CA THR A 194 -19.67 2.65 6.57
C THR A 194 -21.05 2.06 6.26
N ARG A 195 -21.20 1.35 5.13
CA ARG A 195 -22.45 0.70 4.74
C ARG A 195 -22.57 -0.76 5.21
N ALA A 196 -21.45 -1.40 5.55
CA ALA A 196 -21.31 -2.83 5.86
C ALA A 196 -21.33 -3.13 7.38
#